data_AF-A0A495JK32-F1
#
_entry.id   AF-A0A495JK32-F1
#
_cell.length_a   1.000
_cell.length_b   1.000
_cell.length_c   1.000
_cell.angle_alpha   90.00
_cell.angle_beta   90.00
_cell.angle_gamma   90.00
#
_symmetry.space_group_name_H-M   'P 1'
#
loop_
_entity.id
_entity.type
_entity.pdbx_description
1 polymer ?
#
loop_
_entity_poly.entity_id
_entity_poly.type
_entity_poly.pdbx_seq_one_letter_code
_entity_poly.pdbx_strand_id
1 'polypeptide(L)'
;MDSSGIDSREIAVPLDLEHAGPYINSVAFTISDDLTRLRNQLQPVLDSWSGEAQTYYAGLQNEWNIAAEGLLGPEGVLGQIAQAMNVTWSNYTECEWANVQTWQHH
;
A
#
# COMPACT_ATOMS: atom_id res chain seq x y z
N MET A 1 -42.60 10.57 -17.01
CA MET A 1 -41.29 10.39 -16.37
C MET A 1 -40.67 9.20 -17.05
N ASP A 2 -39.80 9.44 -18.02
CA ASP A 2 -39.22 8.41 -18.87
C ASP A 2 -37.77 8.18 -18.43
N SER A 3 -37.46 6.92 -18.14
CA SER A 3 -36.31 6.41 -17.39
C SER A 3 -35.02 6.30 -18.21
N SER A 4 -34.80 7.23 -19.13
CA SER A 4 -33.71 7.20 -20.13
C SER A 4 -32.34 7.68 -19.63
N GLY A 5 -32.11 7.67 -18.31
CA GLY A 5 -30.89 8.24 -17.71
C GLY A 5 -30.02 7.29 -16.88
N ILE A 6 -30.41 6.02 -16.73
CA ILE A 6 -29.73 5.09 -15.79
C ILE A 6 -28.86 4.05 -16.53
N ASP A 7 -29.03 3.87 -17.85
CA ASP A 7 -28.60 2.64 -18.54
C ASP A 7 -27.16 2.56 -19.07
N SER A 8 -26.32 3.58 -18.92
CA SER A 8 -24.98 3.50 -19.55
C SER A 8 -23.94 4.42 -18.94
N ARG A 9 -23.94 4.53 -17.61
CA ARG A 9 -22.68 4.79 -16.93
C ARG A 9 -22.12 3.43 -16.57
N GLU A 10 -21.39 2.86 -17.53
CA GLU A 10 -20.34 1.89 -17.25
C GLU A 10 -19.70 2.36 -15.94
N ILE A 11 -19.90 1.63 -14.84
CA ILE A 11 -19.11 1.86 -13.64
C ILE A 11 -17.76 1.32 -14.05
N ALA A 12 -17.06 1.96 -14.98
CA ALA A 12 -15.73 1.57 -15.41
C ALA A 12 -14.84 1.94 -14.24
N VAL A 13 -14.67 0.99 -13.33
CA VAL A 13 -13.61 1.08 -12.34
C VAL A 13 -12.32 1.20 -13.17
N PRO A 14 -11.58 2.31 -13.04
CA PRO A 14 -10.38 2.51 -13.84
C PRO A 14 -9.45 1.32 -13.66
N LEU A 15 -8.84 0.87 -14.77
CA LEU A 15 -7.81 -0.19 -14.79
C LEU A 15 -6.73 0.03 -13.71
N ASP A 16 -6.52 1.28 -13.31
CA ASP A 16 -5.63 1.71 -12.25
C ASP A 16 -5.88 1.01 -10.90
N LEU A 17 -7.12 0.58 -10.60
CA LEU A 17 -7.45 -0.11 -9.35
C LEU A 17 -6.90 -1.54 -9.30
N GLU A 18 -6.78 -2.23 -10.44
CA GLU A 18 -6.13 -3.55 -10.54
C GLU A 18 -4.65 -3.46 -10.16
N HIS A 19 -3.99 -2.36 -10.55
CA HIS A 19 -2.56 -2.19 -10.37
C HIS A 19 -2.19 -1.49 -9.06
N ALA A 20 -3.14 -0.83 -8.40
CA ALA A 20 -2.86 0.00 -7.24
C ALA A 20 -2.40 -0.80 -6.01
N GLY A 21 -3.01 -1.97 -5.72
CA GLY A 21 -2.57 -2.85 -4.64
C GLY A 21 -1.11 -3.32 -4.82
N PRO A 22 -0.76 -3.92 -5.97
CA PRO A 22 0.62 -4.27 -6.31
C PRO A 22 1.59 -3.07 -6.31
N TYR A 23 1.17 -1.91 -6.81
CA TYR A 23 1.99 -0.70 -6.82
C TYR A 23 2.32 -0.22 -5.41
N ILE A 24 1.32 -0.13 -4.52
CA ILE A 24 1.52 0.27 -3.11
C ILE A 24 2.49 -0.69 -2.41
N ASN A 25 2.34 -2.00 -2.62
CA ASN A 25 3.28 -2.99 -2.09
C ASN A 25 4.71 -2.80 -2.62
N SER A 26 4.86 -2.46 -3.90
CA SER A 26 6.18 -2.21 -4.50
C SER A 26 6.87 -0.97 -3.93
N VAL A 27 6.11 0.11 -3.70
CA VAL A 27 6.61 1.33 -3.07
C VAL A 27 6.98 1.06 -1.61
N ALA A 28 6.14 0.33 -0.88
CA ALA A 28 6.41 -0.10 0.49
C ALA A 28 7.72 -0.92 0.58
N PHE A 29 7.92 -1.88 -0.33
CA PHE A 29 9.15 -2.66 -0.40
C PHE A 29 10.38 -1.78 -0.67
N THR A 30 10.27 -0.82 -1.59
CA THR A 30 11.35 0.12 -1.93
C THR A 30 11.78 0.96 -0.72
N ILE A 31 10.81 1.50 0.03
CA ILE A 31 11.07 2.29 1.24
C ILE A 31 11.75 1.43 2.32
N SER A 32 11.30 0.18 2.51
CA SER A 32 11.93 -0.77 3.45
C SER A 32 13.39 -1.07 3.09
N ASP A 33 13.70 -1.23 1.81
CA ASP A 33 15.06 -1.46 1.33
C ASP A 33 15.94 -0.23 1.55
N ASP A 34 15.44 0.97 1.20
CA ASP A 34 16.16 2.23 1.40
C ASP A 34 16.49 2.49 2.88
N LEU A 35 15.55 2.24 3.79
CA LEU A 35 15.78 2.33 5.23
C LEU A 35 16.84 1.31 5.71
N THR A 36 16.80 0.09 5.19
CA THR A 36 17.78 -0.94 5.50
C THR A 36 19.18 -0.53 5.02
N ARG A 37 19.29 0.03 3.81
CA ARG A 37 20.54 0.54 3.26
C ARG A 37 21.08 1.71 4.09
N LEU A 38 20.22 2.64 4.48
CA LEU A 38 20.61 3.77 5.33
C LEU A 38 21.16 3.28 6.68
N ARG A 39 20.48 2.33 7.34
CA ARG A 39 20.97 1.73 8.59
C ARG A 39 22.35 1.10 8.42
N ASN A 40 22.56 0.36 7.34
CA ASN A 40 23.86 -0.28 7.06
C ASN A 40 24.96 0.75 6.77
N GLN A 41 24.65 1.88 6.14
CA GLN A 41 25.60 2.97 5.91
C GLN A 41 25.98 3.73 7.19
N LEU A 42 25.05 3.83 8.14
CA LEU A 42 25.30 4.50 9.41
C LEU A 42 26.07 3.61 10.40
N GLN A 43 25.93 2.28 10.30
CA GLN A 43 26.58 1.32 11.19
C GLN A 43 28.09 1.57 11.45
N PRO A 44 28.94 1.85 10.43
CA PRO A 44 30.37 2.09 10.65
C PRO A 44 30.68 3.43 11.33
N VAL A 45 29.78 4.41 11.22
CA VAL A 45 29.96 5.75 11.78
C VAL A 45 29.53 5.75 13.26
N LEU A 46 28.68 4.83 13.68
CA LEU A 46 28.25 4.69 15.07
C LEU A 46 29.39 4.36 16.02
N ASP A 47 30.36 3.58 15.56
CA ASP A 47 31.55 3.25 16.36
C ASP A 47 32.41 4.50 16.65
N SER A 48 32.24 5.57 15.85
CA SER A 48 32.91 6.86 16.07
C SER A 48 32.12 7.82 16.97
N TRP A 49 30.85 7.53 17.25
CA TRP A 49 29.99 8.37 18.08
C TRP A 49 30.04 7.90 19.53
N SER A 50 30.64 8.73 20.40
CA SER A 50 30.72 8.46 21.83
C SER A 50 29.86 9.44 22.63
N GLY A 51 29.23 8.96 23.72
CA GLY A 51 28.52 9.82 24.67
C GLY A 51 27.12 10.22 24.18
N GLU A 52 26.78 11.51 24.31
CA GLU A 52 25.43 12.02 24.05
C GLU A 52 24.95 11.82 22.61
N ALA A 53 25.86 11.89 21.63
CA ALA A 53 25.56 11.66 20.22
C ALA A 53 25.10 10.20 19.94
N GLN A 54 25.67 9.23 20.66
CA GLN A 54 25.28 7.83 20.55
C GLN A 54 23.87 7.60 21.09
N THR A 55 23.56 8.18 22.26
CA THR A 55 22.22 8.10 22.86
C THR A 55 21.17 8.80 22.01
N TYR A 56 21.50 9.99 21.48
CA TYR A 56 20.60 10.73 20.60
C TYR A 56 20.30 9.96 19.32
N TYR A 57 21.32 9.38 18.69
CA TYR A 57 21.11 8.51 17.53
C TYR A 57 20.29 7.28 17.86
N ALA A 58 20.54 6.61 18.99
CA ALA A 58 19.75 5.45 19.38
C ALA A 58 18.25 5.80 19.52
N GLY A 59 17.93 7.01 19.99
CA GLY A 59 16.58 7.55 20.02
C GLY A 59 15.97 7.71 18.63
N LEU A 60 16.66 8.42 17.72
CA LEU A 60 16.24 8.56 16.32
C LEU A 60 16.12 7.20 15.63
N GLN A 61 17.05 6.29 15.94
CA GLN A 61 17.07 4.94 15.43
C GLN A 61 15.91 4.08 15.98
N ASN A 62 15.34 4.44 17.11
CA ASN A 62 14.14 3.77 17.60
C ASN A 62 12.89 4.35 16.92
N GLU A 63 12.81 5.68 16.79
CA GLU A 63 11.66 6.38 16.19
C GLU A 63 11.41 5.96 14.74
N TRP A 64 12.44 5.98 13.89
CA TRP A 64 12.29 5.58 12.48
C TRP A 64 11.94 4.07 12.32
N ASN A 65 12.30 3.20 13.28
CA ASN A 65 12.02 1.76 13.25
C ASN A 65 10.55 1.55 13.61
N ILE A 66 10.05 2.25 14.63
CA ILE A 66 8.62 2.23 14.99
C ILE A 66 7.78 2.77 13.83
N ALA A 67 8.19 3.88 13.21
CA ALA A 67 7.49 4.43 12.05
C ALA A 67 7.50 3.45 10.87
N ALA A 68 8.65 2.84 10.57
CA ALA A 68 8.78 1.84 9.51
C ALA A 68 7.91 0.61 9.78
N GLU A 69 7.89 0.09 11.02
CA GLU A 69 7.05 -1.04 11.41
C GLU A 69 5.55 -0.70 11.26
N GLY A 70 5.13 0.50 11.69
CA GLY A 70 3.74 0.93 11.56
C GLY A 70 3.27 1.16 10.11
N LEU A 71 4.18 1.55 9.22
CA LEU A 71 3.88 1.75 7.81
C LEU A 71 3.98 0.45 6.98
N LEU A 72 5.01 -0.34 7.25
CA LEU A 72 5.52 -1.38 6.35
C LEU A 72 5.56 -2.78 6.99
N GLY A 73 5.36 -2.87 8.30
CA GLY A 73 5.37 -4.15 9.02
C GLY A 73 4.22 -5.06 8.61
N PRO A 74 4.15 -6.28 9.16
CA PRO A 74 3.12 -7.26 8.83
C PRO A 74 1.68 -6.74 9.03
N GLU A 75 1.49 -5.86 10.03
CA GLU A 75 0.22 -5.18 10.35
C GLU A 75 0.24 -3.71 9.90
N GLY A 76 1.21 -3.34 9.05
CA GLY A 76 1.43 -1.96 8.63
C GLY A 76 0.28 -1.42 7.76
N VAL A 77 0.05 -0.12 7.86
CA VAL A 77 -1.09 0.54 7.19
C VAL A 77 -1.04 0.37 5.67
N LEU A 78 0.14 0.33 5.05
CA LEU A 78 0.23 0.17 3.59
C LEU A 78 -0.18 -1.23 3.12
N GLY A 79 0.11 -2.27 3.90
CA GLY A 79 -0.37 -3.63 3.62
C GLY A 79 -1.90 -3.73 3.72
N GLN A 80 -2.48 -3.09 4.74
CA GLN A 80 -3.94 -3.02 4.91
C GLN A 80 -4.63 -2.28 3.75
N ILE A 81 -4.05 -1.15 3.30
CA ILE A 81 -4.56 -0.41 2.14
C ILE A 81 -4.48 -1.28 0.89
N ALA A 82 -3.34 -1.92 0.62
CA ALA A 82 -3.19 -2.78 -0.55
C ALA A 82 -4.21 -3.94 -0.54
N GLN A 83 -4.46 -4.55 0.62
CA GLN A 83 -5.49 -5.57 0.78
C GLN A 83 -6.90 -5.04 0.48
N ALA A 84 -7.26 -3.87 1.03
CA ALA A 84 -8.56 -3.26 0.80
C ALA A 84 -8.79 -2.93 -0.68
N MET A 85 -7.74 -2.51 -1.39
CA MET A 85 -7.79 -2.26 -2.83
C MET A 85 -8.01 -3.55 -3.62
N ASN A 86 -7.32 -4.63 -3.29
CA ASN A 86 -7.51 -5.94 -3.93
C ASN A 86 -8.93 -6.48 -3.73
N VAL A 87 -9.49 -6.36 -2.52
CA VAL A 87 -10.87 -6.79 -2.23
C VAL A 87 -11.87 -5.97 -3.04
N THR A 88 -11.66 -4.66 -3.13
CA THR A 88 -12.53 -3.76 -3.90
C THR A 88 -12.52 -4.12 -5.38
N TRP A 89 -11.36 -4.43 -5.94
CA TRP A 89 -11.23 -4.91 -7.32
C TRP A 89 -11.91 -6.27 -7.56
N SER A 90 -11.73 -7.25 -6.66
CA SER A 90 -12.38 -8.57 -6.78
C SER A 90 -13.90 -8.43 -6.79
N ASN A 91 -14.44 -7.69 -5.81
CA ASN A 91 -15.87 -7.45 -5.71
C ASN A 91 -16.44 -6.79 -6.97
N TYR A 92 -15.72 -5.80 -7.51
CA TYR A 92 -16.13 -5.15 -8.75
C TYR A 92 -16.16 -6.14 -9.93
N THR A 93 -15.09 -6.92 -10.12
CA THR A 93 -14.99 -7.89 -11.21
C THR A 93 -16.12 -8.92 -11.13
N GLU A 94 -16.42 -9.43 -9.94
CA GLU A 94 -17.51 -10.38 -9.72
C GLU A 94 -18.89 -9.79 -10.04
N CYS A 95 -19.14 -8.54 -9.63
CA CYS A 95 -20.37 -7.82 -9.98
C CYS A 95 -20.51 -7.61 -11.49
N GLU A 96 -19.43 -7.25 -12.18
CA GLU A 96 -19.45 -7.04 -13.62
C GLU A 96 -19.74 -8.35 -14.36
N TRP A 97 -19.12 -9.46 -13.94
CA TRP A 97 -19.41 -10.79 -14.49
C TRP A 97 -20.87 -11.21 -14.27
N ALA A 98 -21.42 -10.94 -13.09
CA ALA A 98 -22.82 -11.23 -12.78
C ALA A 98 -23.79 -10.38 -13.62
N ASN A 99 -23.47 -9.10 -13.85
CA ASN A 99 -24.25 -8.22 -14.73
C ASN A 99 -24.24 -8.74 -16.17
N VAL A 100 -23.07 -9.05 -16.72
CA VAL A 100 -22.94 -9.60 -18.08
C VAL A 100 -23.75 -10.89 -18.25
N GLN A 101 -23.73 -11.79 -17.26
CA GLN A 101 -24.54 -13.03 -17.30
C GLN A 101 -26.04 -12.75 -17.22
N THR A 102 -26.46 -11.79 -16.40
CA THR A 102 -27.88 -11.42 -16.27
C THR A 102 -28.42 -10.86 -17.58
N TRP A 103 -27.60 -10.09 -18.30
CA TRP A 103 -28.00 -9.43 -19.56
C TRP A 103 -27.99 -10.39 -20.76
N GLN A 104 -27.29 -11.52 -20.68
CA GLN A 104 -27.36 -12.59 -21.70
C GLN A 104 -28.61 -13.48 -21.57
N HIS A 105 -29.31 -13.41 -20.44
CA HIS A 105 -30.50 -14.20 -20.16
C HIS A 105 -31.82 -13.42 -20.30
N HIS A 106 -31.76 -12.19 -20.80
CA HIS A 106 -32.90 -11.35 -21.20
C HIS A 106 -32.82 -10.98 -22.68
#